data_AF-A0A292PRV8-F1
#
_entry.id   AF-A0A292PRV8-F1
#
_cell.length_a   1.000
_cell.length_b   1.000
_cell.length_c   1.000
_cell.angle_alpha   90.00
_cell.angle_beta   90.00
_cell.angle_gamma   90.00
#
_symmetry.space_group_name_H-M   'P 1'
#
loop_
_entity.id
_entity.type
_entity.pdbx_description
1 polymer ?
#
loop_
_entity_poly.entity_id
_entity_poly.type
_entity_poly.pdbx_seq_one_letter_code
_entity_poly.pdbx_strand_id
1 'polypeptide(L)'
;MHILTQNRTYFLDITTLGWGAFLPGESNEAGNLKTAPGPPSITKCLCDVHNDSGALFNLHDISHQGMQGIQVMNYATGEVRNGVFRRGNLVMGLAKRIATGSRLSGDAPGGFWRKKRGEGRIFNPKLVGSFAVFAERPLRDDVMESYVGDVVHLLPLRRKYNGILEGEGRLGGKVQSATLGRLP
;
A
#
# COMPACT_ATOMS: atom_id res chain seq x y z
N MET A 1 -0.99 -7.67 -5.00
CA MET A 1 -0.10 -7.98 -3.85
C MET A 1 1.32 -8.18 -4.35
N HIS A 2 2.35 -7.64 -3.67
CA HIS A 2 3.76 -7.85 -4.05
C HIS A 2 4.49 -8.66 -2.98
N ILE A 3 5.14 -9.75 -3.40
CA ILE A 3 5.94 -10.62 -2.53
C ILE A 3 7.42 -10.35 -2.80
N LEU A 4 8.07 -9.64 -1.88
CA LEU A 4 9.43 -9.16 -2.07
C LEU A 4 10.47 -10.28 -2.19
N THR A 5 10.33 -11.37 -1.43
CA THR A 5 11.26 -12.51 -1.48
C THR A 5 11.26 -13.23 -2.82
N GLN A 6 10.14 -13.15 -3.54
CA GLN A 6 9.98 -13.74 -4.86
C GLN A 6 10.15 -12.71 -5.98
N ASN A 7 10.22 -11.42 -5.64
CA ASN A 7 10.13 -10.30 -6.57
C ASN A 7 8.95 -10.44 -7.57
N ARG A 8 7.79 -10.87 -7.06
CA ARG A 8 6.59 -11.14 -7.87
C ARG A 8 5.41 -10.30 -7.42
N THR A 9 4.70 -9.75 -8.39
CA THR A 9 3.44 -9.04 -8.17
C THR A 9 2.29 -9.87 -8.71
N TYR A 10 1.31 -10.09 -7.85
CA TYR A 10 0.11 -10.87 -8.12
C TYR A 10 -1.09 -9.92 -8.24
N PHE A 11 -1.84 -10.06 -9.32
CA PHE A 11 -3.16 -9.46 -9.48
C PHE A 11 -4.21 -10.51 -9.13
N LEU A 12 -5.16 -10.11 -8.29
CA LEU A 12 -6.26 -10.96 -7.91
C LEU A 12 -7.54 -10.37 -8.48
N ASP A 13 -8.19 -11.12 -9.37
CA ASP A 13 -9.45 -10.71 -9.95
C ASP A 13 -10.62 -11.08 -9.03
N ILE A 14 -10.92 -10.20 -8.10
CA ILE A 14 -12.04 -10.38 -7.17
C ILE A 14 -13.41 -10.35 -7.87
N THR A 15 -13.51 -9.81 -9.09
CA THR A 15 -14.78 -9.77 -9.83
C THR A 15 -15.12 -11.13 -10.44
N THR A 16 -14.12 -11.89 -10.86
CA THR A 16 -14.28 -13.26 -11.34
C THR A 16 -14.35 -14.24 -10.18
N LEU A 17 -13.49 -14.08 -9.17
CA LEU A 17 -13.43 -14.99 -8.02
C LEU A 17 -14.61 -14.79 -7.05
N GLY A 18 -15.23 -13.61 -7.05
CA GLY A 18 -16.36 -13.26 -6.20
C GLY A 18 -16.09 -13.56 -4.73
N TRP A 19 -17.11 -14.12 -4.05
CA TRP A 19 -17.00 -14.51 -2.65
C TRP A 19 -15.99 -15.66 -2.41
N GLY A 20 -15.74 -16.49 -3.43
CA GLY A 20 -14.79 -17.59 -3.37
C GLY A 20 -13.35 -17.15 -3.11
N ALA A 21 -12.99 -15.90 -3.43
CA ALA A 21 -11.69 -15.33 -3.07
C ALA A 21 -11.43 -15.27 -1.56
N PHE A 22 -12.49 -15.26 -0.75
CA PHE A 22 -12.45 -14.97 0.69
C PHE A 22 -12.91 -16.14 1.56
N LEU A 23 -13.39 -17.22 0.95
CA LEU A 23 -13.77 -18.45 1.65
C LEU A 23 -12.59 -19.40 1.81
N PRO A 24 -12.55 -20.21 2.89
CA PRO A 24 -11.67 -21.37 2.98
C PRO A 24 -11.83 -22.28 1.77
N GLY A 25 -10.71 -22.61 1.11
CA GLY A 25 -10.68 -23.70 0.13
C GLY A 25 -10.91 -25.05 0.83
N GLU A 26 -11.34 -26.05 0.06
CA GLU A 26 -11.63 -27.40 0.58
C GLU A 26 -10.40 -28.10 1.19
N SER A 27 -9.19 -27.69 0.81
CA SER A 27 -7.94 -28.09 1.44
C SER A 27 -7.44 -27.03 2.43
N ASN A 28 -7.23 -27.41 3.69
CA ASN A 28 -6.63 -26.55 4.74
C ASN A 28 -5.21 -26.02 4.42
N GLU A 29 -4.62 -26.44 3.29
CA GLU A 29 -3.27 -26.10 2.85
C GLU A 29 -3.21 -24.83 1.97
N ALA A 30 -4.30 -24.49 1.28
CA ALA A 30 -4.39 -23.30 0.44
C ALA A 30 -5.09 -22.17 1.21
N GLY A 31 -4.30 -21.31 1.85
CA GLY A 31 -4.83 -20.11 2.50
C GLY A 31 -5.66 -19.25 1.54
N ASN A 32 -6.81 -18.75 2.00
CA ASN A 32 -7.69 -17.83 1.25
C ASN A 32 -7.40 -16.38 1.65
N LEU A 33 -7.94 -15.33 1.03
CA LEU A 33 -7.58 -13.95 1.44
C LEU A 33 -7.97 -13.57 2.87
N LYS A 34 -8.91 -14.28 3.50
CA LYS A 34 -9.27 -14.13 4.91
C LYS A 34 -8.23 -14.76 5.85
N THR A 35 -7.53 -15.82 5.42
CA THR A 35 -6.49 -16.54 6.22
C THR A 35 -5.05 -16.33 5.74
N ALA A 36 -4.86 -15.88 4.50
CA ALA A 36 -3.62 -15.38 3.90
C ALA A 36 -3.01 -14.13 4.54
N PRO A 37 -3.67 -13.42 5.48
CA PRO A 37 -2.93 -12.51 6.33
C PRO A 37 -1.84 -13.32 7.07
N GLY A 38 -2.08 -14.59 7.39
CA GLY A 38 -1.07 -15.37 8.10
C GLY A 38 -0.72 -14.76 9.48
N PRO A 39 0.24 -15.36 10.19
CA PRO A 39 0.57 -14.98 11.56
C PRO A 39 1.06 -13.52 11.65
N PRO A 40 1.00 -12.91 12.86
CA PRO A 40 1.54 -11.57 13.12
C PRO A 40 3.01 -11.38 12.70
N SER A 41 3.75 -12.49 12.56
CA SER A 41 5.13 -12.51 12.10
C SER A 41 5.31 -12.13 10.62
N ILE A 42 4.25 -12.23 9.80
CA ILE A 42 4.28 -11.79 8.39
C ILE A 42 3.87 -10.32 8.32
N THR A 43 4.86 -9.44 8.10
CA THR A 43 4.59 -8.01 7.96
C THR A 43 3.89 -7.69 6.65
N LYS A 44 2.77 -6.99 6.73
CA LYS A 44 2.04 -6.45 5.58
C LYS A 44 2.16 -4.95 5.54
N CYS A 45 2.26 -4.39 4.35
CA CYS A 45 2.35 -2.95 4.14
C CYS A 45 1.14 -2.47 3.37
N LEU A 46 0.43 -1.51 3.94
CA LEU A 46 -0.58 -0.74 3.23
C LEU A 46 -0.12 0.71 3.12
N CYS A 47 -0.46 1.33 1.99
CA CYS A 47 -0.12 2.71 1.78
C CYS A 47 -0.98 3.62 2.65
N ASP A 48 -2.29 3.38 2.63
CA ASP A 48 -3.31 4.08 3.40
C ASP A 48 -4.12 3.04 4.20
N VAL A 49 -3.58 2.66 5.36
CA VAL A 49 -4.16 1.60 6.20
C VAL A 49 -5.64 1.85 6.46
N HIS A 50 -6.06 3.09 6.72
CA HIS A 50 -7.45 3.36 7.10
C HIS A 50 -8.43 3.02 5.97
N ASN A 51 -8.20 3.57 4.78
CA ASN A 51 -9.07 3.34 3.64
C ASN A 51 -8.99 1.89 3.14
N ASP A 52 -7.77 1.36 3.02
CA ASP A 52 -7.53 0.02 2.49
C ASP A 52 -8.09 -1.06 3.43
N SER A 53 -7.83 -0.98 4.74
CA SER A 53 -8.36 -1.96 5.69
C SER A 53 -9.85 -1.80 5.93
N GLY A 54 -10.37 -0.56 5.93
CA GLY A 54 -11.80 -0.30 6.05
C GLY A 54 -12.57 -0.88 4.87
N ALA A 55 -12.06 -0.76 3.64
CA ALA A 55 -12.68 -1.35 2.46
C ALA A 55 -12.68 -2.89 2.55
N LEU A 56 -11.55 -3.51 2.92
CA LEU A 56 -11.47 -4.96 3.10
C LEU A 56 -12.44 -5.47 4.18
N PHE A 57 -12.56 -4.77 5.29
CA PHE A 57 -13.46 -5.15 6.37
C PHE A 57 -14.93 -4.95 5.99
N ASN A 58 -15.30 -3.77 5.50
CA ASN A 58 -16.70 -3.44 5.20
C ASN A 58 -17.25 -4.23 4.00
N LEU A 59 -16.43 -4.54 3.00
CA LEU A 59 -16.87 -5.26 1.80
C LEU A 59 -16.75 -6.77 1.93
N HIS A 60 -15.79 -7.26 2.72
CA HIS A 60 -15.42 -8.68 2.72
C HIS A 60 -15.22 -9.31 4.10
N ASP A 61 -15.45 -8.57 5.19
CA ASP A 61 -15.24 -9.03 6.58
C ASP A 61 -13.82 -9.56 6.79
N ILE A 62 -12.84 -8.81 6.29
CA ILE A 62 -11.42 -9.12 6.39
C ILE A 62 -10.73 -8.13 7.33
N SER A 63 -10.22 -8.65 8.45
CA SER A 63 -9.36 -7.91 9.37
C SER A 63 -7.95 -8.52 9.38
N HIS A 64 -6.93 -7.67 9.31
CA HIS A 64 -5.54 -8.07 9.13
C HIS A 64 -4.67 -7.69 10.34
N GLN A 65 -3.99 -8.68 10.93
CA GLN A 65 -2.93 -8.44 11.91
C GLN A 65 -1.57 -8.17 11.25
N GLY A 66 -0.61 -7.59 11.97
CA GLY A 66 0.76 -7.37 11.45
C GLY A 66 0.86 -6.29 10.37
N MET A 67 -0.12 -5.39 10.30
CA MET A 67 -0.14 -4.28 9.35
C MET A 67 0.82 -3.17 9.73
N GLN A 68 1.50 -2.61 8.74
CA GLN A 68 2.30 -1.40 8.84
C GLN A 68 1.83 -0.36 7.82
N GLY A 69 1.51 0.84 8.32
CA GLY A 69 1.08 1.95 7.48
C GLY A 69 2.24 2.77 6.97
N ILE A 70 2.55 2.65 5.67
CA ILE A 70 3.65 3.39 5.03
C ILE A 70 3.44 4.91 5.16
N GLN A 71 2.20 5.39 5.14
CA GLN A 71 1.89 6.80 5.37
C GLN A 71 2.23 7.27 6.78
N VAL A 72 1.90 6.45 7.79
CA VAL A 72 2.18 6.74 9.20
C VAL A 72 3.69 6.74 9.45
N MET A 73 4.40 5.74 8.91
CA MET A 73 5.85 5.66 8.97
C MET A 73 6.53 6.87 8.29
N ASN A 74 6.11 7.21 7.07
CA ASN A 74 6.66 8.37 6.37
C ASN A 74 6.49 9.66 7.17
N TYR A 75 5.31 9.86 7.76
CA TYR A 75 5.05 11.02 8.59
C TYR A 75 5.99 11.07 9.82
N ALA A 76 6.15 9.96 10.53
CA ALA A 76 7.06 9.88 11.68
C ALA A 76 8.53 10.08 11.30
N THR A 77 9.00 9.52 10.19
CA THR A 77 10.38 9.77 9.72
C THR A 77 10.62 11.21 9.29
N GLY A 78 9.57 11.93 8.89
CA GLY A 78 9.63 13.38 8.66
C GLY A 78 9.83 14.17 9.96
N GLU A 79 9.25 13.72 11.07
CA GLU A 79 9.47 14.32 12.40
C GLU A 79 10.91 14.16 12.84
N VAL A 80 11.53 12.99 12.65
CA VAL A 80 12.96 12.76 12.94
C VAL A 80 13.84 13.76 12.18
N ARG A 81 13.54 14.00 10.91
CA ARG A 81 14.37 14.86 10.04
C ARG A 81 14.18 16.35 10.31
N ASN A 82 12.96 16.77 10.64
CA ASN A 82 12.57 18.19 10.66
C ASN A 82 12.19 18.69 12.06
N GLY A 83 12.31 17.86 13.10
CA GLY A 83 12.23 18.24 14.51
C GLY A 83 10.83 18.46 15.09
N VAL A 84 9.74 18.51 14.30
CA VAL A 84 8.38 18.75 14.84
C VAL A 84 7.26 17.98 14.13
N PHE A 85 6.42 17.30 14.91
CA PHE A 85 5.10 16.78 14.55
C PHE A 85 4.10 17.93 14.39
N ARG A 86 3.95 18.50 13.19
CA ARG A 86 2.91 19.52 12.94
C ARG A 86 1.64 18.89 12.38
N ARG A 87 0.58 18.86 13.19
CA ARG A 87 -0.76 18.42 12.79
C ARG A 87 -1.17 19.22 11.53
N GLY A 88 -1.30 18.55 10.39
CA GLY A 88 -1.61 19.20 9.11
C GLY A 88 -0.46 19.24 8.09
N ASN A 89 0.74 18.71 8.40
CA ASN A 89 1.75 18.47 7.37
C ASN A 89 1.16 17.53 6.31
N LEU A 90 1.00 18.06 5.09
CA LEU A 90 0.41 17.39 3.93
C LEU A 90 0.84 15.93 3.88
N VAL A 91 -0.14 15.02 3.92
CA VAL A 91 0.06 13.62 3.56
C VAL A 91 0.68 13.64 2.17
N MET A 92 1.95 13.28 2.09
CA MET A 92 2.63 13.13 0.82
C MET A 92 1.96 11.97 0.09
N GLY A 93 1.41 12.22 -1.10
CA GLY A 93 0.90 11.16 -1.97
C GLY A 93 1.96 10.07 -2.18
N LEU A 94 1.53 8.84 -2.44
CA LEU A 94 2.44 7.68 -2.59
C LEU A 94 3.57 7.97 -3.58
N ALA A 95 3.28 8.61 -4.71
CA ALA A 95 4.30 9.02 -5.67
C ALA A 95 5.40 9.91 -5.07
N LYS A 96 5.03 10.86 -4.19
CA LYS A 96 5.99 11.73 -3.48
C LYS A 96 6.81 10.97 -2.45
N ARG A 97 6.19 10.00 -1.79
CA ARG A 97 6.87 9.10 -0.84
C ARG A 97 7.87 8.19 -1.55
N ILE A 98 7.50 7.63 -2.69
CA ILE A 98 8.41 6.85 -3.54
C ILE A 98 9.58 7.74 -3.92
N ALA A 99 9.35 8.89 -4.56
CA ALA A 99 10.43 9.78 -5.01
C ALA A 99 11.42 10.19 -3.90
N THR A 100 10.91 10.59 -2.73
CA THR A 100 11.74 11.01 -1.58
C THR A 100 12.36 9.82 -0.83
N GLY A 101 11.71 8.68 -0.87
CA GLY A 101 12.09 7.46 -0.19
C GLY A 101 13.08 6.59 -0.98
N SER A 102 13.04 6.57 -2.31
CA SER A 102 13.86 5.64 -3.10
C SER A 102 15.23 6.18 -3.52
N ARG A 103 15.63 7.42 -3.18
CA ARG A 103 16.83 8.06 -3.77
C ARG A 103 16.80 7.89 -5.31
N LEU A 104 15.68 8.21 -5.95
CA LEU A 104 15.67 8.40 -7.41
C LEU A 104 16.46 9.68 -7.69
N SER A 105 17.79 9.56 -7.71
CA SER A 105 18.73 10.63 -8.03
C SER A 105 18.95 10.58 -9.54
N GLY A 106 18.53 11.61 -10.28
CA GLY A 106 18.62 11.70 -11.75
C GLY A 106 17.29 12.03 -12.43
N ASP A 107 17.14 11.75 -13.73
CA ASP A 107 15.91 11.99 -14.53
C ASP A 107 14.75 11.01 -14.26
N ALA A 108 15.02 9.93 -13.53
CA ALA A 108 14.06 8.88 -13.17
C ALA A 108 12.79 9.37 -12.41
N PRO A 109 12.83 10.39 -11.52
CA PRO A 109 11.63 10.98 -10.95
C PRO A 109 10.74 11.57 -12.04
N GLY A 110 11.30 12.27 -13.03
CA GLY A 110 10.53 12.95 -14.07
C GLY A 110 9.65 12.00 -14.89
N GLY A 111 10.20 10.83 -15.25
CA GLY A 111 9.46 9.75 -15.91
C GLY A 111 8.38 9.14 -15.02
N PHE A 112 8.72 8.77 -13.78
CA PHE A 112 7.77 8.23 -12.81
C PHE A 112 6.62 9.20 -12.50
N TRP A 113 6.91 10.50 -12.34
CA TRP A 113 5.92 11.54 -12.10
C TRP A 113 5.05 11.86 -13.30
N ARG A 114 5.59 11.77 -14.52
CA ARG A 114 4.79 11.84 -15.75
C ARG A 114 3.84 10.65 -15.84
N LYS A 115 4.33 9.44 -15.54
CA LYS A 115 3.52 8.22 -15.53
C LYS A 115 2.41 8.29 -14.48
N LYS A 116 2.72 8.60 -13.22
CA LYS A 116 1.73 8.78 -12.13
C LYS A 116 0.70 9.89 -12.39
N ARG A 117 1.10 10.99 -13.04
CA ARG A 117 0.13 12.03 -13.47
C ARG A 117 -0.77 11.55 -14.61
N GLY A 118 -0.24 10.74 -15.53
CA GLY A 118 -1.02 10.07 -16.56
C GLY A 118 -2.02 9.07 -15.99
N GLU A 119 -1.61 8.27 -15.00
CA GLU A 119 -2.44 7.28 -14.32
C GLU A 119 -3.65 7.92 -13.60
N GLY A 120 -3.46 9.08 -12.97
CA GLY A 120 -4.56 9.85 -12.40
C GLY A 120 -5.63 10.27 -13.41
N ARG A 121 -5.30 10.33 -14.72
CA ARG A 121 -6.28 10.56 -15.79
C ARG A 121 -7.06 9.30 -16.17
N ILE A 122 -6.52 8.10 -15.91
CA ILE A 122 -7.16 6.82 -16.21
C ILE A 122 -8.35 6.58 -15.27
N PHE A 123 -8.22 7.01 -14.01
CA PHE A 123 -9.20 6.71 -12.95
C PHE A 123 -10.11 7.87 -12.57
N ASN A 124 -9.87 9.09 -13.05
CA ASN A 124 -10.62 10.26 -12.64
C ASN A 124 -11.80 10.53 -13.60
N PRO A 125 -13.07 10.36 -13.15
CA PRO A 125 -14.26 10.61 -13.97
C PRO A 125 -14.44 12.08 -14.36
N LYS A 126 -13.79 13.00 -13.64
CA LYS A 126 -13.76 14.44 -13.98
C LYS A 126 -12.75 14.76 -15.10
N LEU A 127 -11.95 13.78 -15.51
CA LEU A 127 -11.06 13.85 -16.65
C LEU A 127 -11.55 12.83 -17.71
N VAL A 128 -10.67 12.21 -18.47
CA VAL A 128 -11.02 11.19 -19.50
C VAL A 128 -11.22 9.80 -18.88
N GLY A 129 -10.99 9.66 -17.57
CA GLY A 129 -10.96 8.38 -16.88
C GLY A 129 -12.33 7.87 -16.46
N SER A 130 -12.38 6.61 -16.04
CA SER A 130 -13.58 6.01 -15.46
C SER A 130 -13.19 4.91 -14.48
N PHE A 131 -13.97 4.70 -13.43
CA PHE A 131 -13.83 3.51 -12.59
C PHE A 131 -14.22 2.22 -13.34
N ALA A 132 -14.93 2.34 -14.47
CA ALA A 132 -15.30 1.20 -15.33
C ALA A 132 -14.08 0.46 -15.89
N VAL A 133 -12.91 1.11 -15.99
CA VAL A 133 -11.67 0.47 -16.44
C VAL A 133 -11.26 -0.72 -15.54
N PHE A 134 -11.73 -0.76 -14.28
CA PHE A 134 -11.50 -1.88 -13.36
C PHE A 134 -12.41 -3.09 -13.64
N ALA A 135 -13.49 -2.92 -14.40
CA ALA A 135 -14.39 -3.99 -14.82
C ALA A 135 -13.99 -4.61 -16.18
N GLU A 136 -13.10 -3.96 -16.95
CA GLU A 136 -12.68 -4.44 -18.27
C GLU A 136 -11.86 -5.73 -18.18
N ARG A 137 -12.11 -6.69 -19.08
CA ARG A 137 -11.38 -7.96 -19.17
C ARG A 137 -10.96 -8.26 -20.61
N PRO A 138 -9.67 -8.55 -20.88
CA PRO A 138 -8.54 -8.51 -19.94
C PRO A 138 -8.29 -7.11 -19.37
N LEU A 139 -7.76 -7.03 -18.15
CA LEU A 139 -7.44 -5.74 -17.53
C LEU A 139 -6.34 -5.06 -18.34
N ARG A 140 -6.49 -3.76 -18.63
CA ARG A 140 -5.54 -3.02 -19.45
C ARG A 140 -4.15 -2.96 -18.82
N ASP A 141 -3.12 -3.03 -19.66
CA ASP A 141 -1.72 -3.03 -19.24
C ASP A 141 -1.34 -1.75 -18.47
N ASP A 142 -1.86 -0.59 -18.89
CA ASP A 142 -1.57 0.69 -18.22
C ASP A 142 -2.15 0.76 -16.80
N VAL A 143 -3.32 0.15 -16.58
CA VAL A 143 -3.91 -0.02 -15.25
C VAL A 143 -3.07 -0.98 -14.40
N MET A 144 -2.63 -2.11 -14.96
CA MET A 144 -1.76 -3.05 -14.25
C MET A 144 -0.44 -2.39 -13.84
N GLU A 145 0.24 -1.73 -14.78
CA GLU A 145 1.52 -1.06 -14.53
C GLU A 145 1.42 0.00 -13.43
N SER A 146 0.32 0.75 -13.39
CA SER A 146 0.03 1.73 -12.32
C SER A 146 0.06 1.08 -10.94
N TYR A 147 -0.65 -0.04 -10.78
CA TYR A 147 -0.73 -0.78 -9.52
C TYR A 147 0.59 -1.45 -9.16
N VAL A 148 1.28 -2.07 -10.13
CA VAL A 148 2.63 -2.62 -9.90
C VAL A 148 3.52 -1.52 -9.32
N GLY A 149 3.53 -0.35 -9.96
CA GLY A 149 4.29 0.82 -9.52
C GLY A 149 3.94 1.28 -8.09
N ASP A 150 2.70 1.12 -7.65
CA ASP A 150 2.31 1.48 -6.27
C ASP A 150 2.80 0.46 -5.23
N VAL A 151 2.74 -0.84 -5.53
CA VAL A 151 2.99 -1.89 -4.53
C VAL A 151 4.46 -2.32 -4.41
N VAL A 152 5.24 -2.26 -5.50
CA VAL A 152 6.65 -2.72 -5.51
C VAL A 152 7.55 -1.92 -4.55
N HIS A 153 7.18 -0.68 -4.27
CA HIS A 153 7.98 0.21 -3.42
C HIS A 153 7.60 0.16 -1.94
N LEU A 154 6.47 -0.46 -1.55
CA LEU A 154 5.97 -0.39 -0.17
C LEU A 154 6.93 -1.07 0.82
N LEU A 155 7.39 -2.29 0.52
CA LEU A 155 8.32 -3.03 1.40
C LEU A 155 9.73 -2.41 1.45
N PRO A 156 10.32 -1.95 0.32
CA PRO A 156 11.55 -1.15 0.36
C PRO A 156 11.41 0.13 1.20
N LEU A 157 10.31 0.88 1.05
CA LEU A 157 10.05 2.09 1.85
C LEU A 157 9.94 1.76 3.34
N ARG A 158 9.23 0.68 3.69
CA ARG A 158 9.15 0.18 5.06
C ARG A 158 10.53 -0.05 5.66
N ARG A 159 11.40 -0.81 4.97
CA ARG A 159 12.76 -1.12 5.46
C ARG A 159 13.54 0.17 5.74
N LYS A 160 13.48 1.13 4.80
CA LYS A 160 14.14 2.43 4.96
C LYS A 160 13.59 3.20 6.16
N TYR A 161 12.27 3.24 6.33
CA TYR A 161 11.66 3.96 7.44
C TYR A 161 11.96 3.31 8.78
N ASN A 162 11.95 1.97 8.86
CA ASN A 162 12.38 1.26 10.07
C ASN A 162 13.80 1.61 10.47
N GLY A 163 14.76 1.60 9.55
CA GLY A 163 16.15 1.98 9.87
C GLY A 163 16.30 3.43 10.39
N ILE A 164 15.37 4.33 10.06
CA ILE A 164 15.34 5.69 10.63
C ILE A 164 14.70 5.69 12.03
N LEU A 165 13.65 4.88 12.22
CA LEU A 165 12.90 4.82 13.47
C LEU A 165 13.56 3.95 14.55
N GLU A 166 14.48 3.05 14.18
CA GLU A 166 15.23 2.19 15.12
C GLU A 166 16.02 3.00 16.15
N GLY A 167 16.54 4.17 15.78
CA GLY A 167 17.19 5.11 16.71
C GLY A 167 16.21 5.93 17.56
N GLU A 168 14.90 5.82 17.30
CA GLU A 168 13.84 6.70 17.81
C GLU A 168 12.67 5.87 18.37
N GLY A 169 12.94 5.01 19.37
CA GLY A 169 11.98 4.03 19.89
C GLY A 169 10.62 4.61 20.29
N ARG A 170 10.59 5.86 20.79
CA ARG A 170 9.34 6.58 21.09
C ARG A 170 8.47 6.78 19.85
N LEU A 171 9.07 7.13 18.71
CA LEU A 171 8.36 7.32 17.45
C LEU A 171 7.96 5.97 16.84
N GLY A 172 8.78 4.94 16.99
CA GLY A 172 8.40 3.56 16.63
C GLY A 172 7.11 3.12 17.33
N GLY A 173 7.01 3.31 18.65
CA GLY A 173 5.79 3.03 19.41
C GLY A 173 4.57 3.83 18.94
N LYS A 174 4.75 5.14 18.69
CA LYS A 174 3.67 5.99 18.15
C LYS A 174 3.18 5.52 16.78
N VAL A 175 4.08 5.09 15.89
CA VAL A 175 3.72 4.57 14.57
C VAL A 175 2.88 3.30 14.71
N GLN A 176 3.25 2.40 15.62
CA GLN A 176 2.48 1.18 15.89
C GLN A 176 1.09 1.51 16.43
N SER A 177 0.99 2.33 17.48
CA SER A 177 -0.30 2.73 18.06
C SER A 177 -1.18 3.45 17.03
N ALA A 178 -0.61 4.34 16.23
CA ALA A 178 -1.33 5.07 15.21
C ALA A 178 -1.77 4.18 14.04
N THR A 179 -1.01 3.12 13.72
CA THR A 179 -1.42 2.12 12.72
C THR A 179 -2.57 1.28 13.25
N LEU A 180 -2.48 0.78 14.49
CA LEU A 180 -3.53 -0.01 15.11
C LEU A 180 -4.83 0.76 15.27
N GLY A 181 -4.79 2.03 15.68
CA GLY A 181 -5.98 2.88 15.80
C GLY A 181 -6.64 3.26 14.46
N ARG A 182 -6.11 2.80 13.32
CA ARG A 182 -6.72 2.97 11.99
C ARG A 182 -7.34 1.68 11.44
N LEU A 183 -7.07 0.55 12.07
CA LEU A 183 -7.69 -0.72 11.74
C LEU A 183 -9.13 -0.74 12.30
N PRO A 184 -10.07 -1.40 11.60
CA PRO A 184 -11.42 -1.65 12.08
C PRO A 184 -11.44 -2.65 13.24
#